data_AF-A0A9E4BK92-F1
#
_entry.id   AF-A0A9E4BK92-F1
#
_cell.length_a   1.000
_cell.length_b   1.000
_cell.length_c   1.000
_cell.angle_alpha   90.00
_cell.angle_beta   90.00
_cell.angle_gamma   90.00
#
_symmetry.space_group_name_H-M   'P 1'
#
loop_
_entity.id
_entity.type
_entity.pdbx_description
1 polymer ?
#
loop_
_entity_poly.entity_id
_entity_poly.type
_entity_poly.pdbx_seq_one_letter_code
_entity_poly.pdbx_strand_id
1 'polypeptide(L)'
;LAVSLSFVAAWLYTAGMALFVILTFLPIALLTFLGLSRVVAELGLVYVYYQVQPFDAALQIWGTPTISGQSVTTLSFMRIFNSAGKGYVMPAMTQSVKAVDRVVKPRQIALMIGVSLILGYVVSIANTLYLGYAYGAYNLGNMGLKNAAPGAFNKAINSIRNPIPMGGKGGLAIWALIGAAAMAAFTMARYWLPWWPLHPIGLAIQGNYGVTKVVFSILIVWAIKSLLMRIGGVDLYERGKPFFIGLIVAQALSTALVFAIDCVWFPARGHNVHNY
;
A
#
# COMPACT_ATOMS: atom_id res chain seq x y z
N LEU A 1 -16.01 -10.89 10.74
CA LEU A 1 -15.39 -11.15 9.42
C LEU A 1 -16.41 -11.58 8.38
N ALA A 2 -17.25 -12.60 8.64
CA ALA A 2 -18.32 -12.99 7.71
C ALA A 2 -19.29 -11.84 7.39
N VAL A 3 -19.82 -11.16 8.41
CA VAL A 3 -20.75 -10.02 8.24
C VAL A 3 -20.15 -8.89 7.40
N SER A 4 -18.89 -8.52 7.66
CA SER A 4 -18.20 -7.48 6.90
C SER A 4 -17.95 -7.88 5.45
N LEU A 5 -17.58 -9.15 5.20
CA LEU A 5 -17.40 -9.67 3.84
C LEU A 5 -18.71 -9.70 3.06
N SER A 6 -19.79 -10.18 3.69
CA SER A 6 -21.12 -10.21 3.09
C SER A 6 -21.62 -8.80 2.76
N PHE A 7 -21.41 -7.84 3.66
CA PHE A 7 -21.75 -6.44 3.41
C PHE A 7 -20.99 -5.86 2.22
N VAL A 8 -19.66 -6.05 2.15
CA VAL A 8 -18.84 -5.56 1.05
C VAL A 8 -19.23 -6.25 -0.27
N ALA A 9 -19.46 -7.56 -0.25
CA ALA A 9 -19.90 -8.31 -1.43
C ALA A 9 -21.27 -7.82 -1.93
N ALA A 10 -22.23 -7.60 -1.02
CA ALA A 10 -23.54 -7.04 -1.35
C ALA A 10 -23.40 -5.63 -1.95
N TRP A 11 -22.57 -4.77 -1.35
CA TRP A 11 -22.33 -3.42 -1.86
C TRP A 11 -21.72 -3.44 -3.29
N LEU A 12 -20.71 -4.28 -3.52
CA LEU A 12 -20.10 -4.43 -4.85
C LEU A 12 -21.09 -4.99 -5.88
N TYR A 13 -21.94 -5.93 -5.47
CA TYR A 13 -22.98 -6.47 -6.34
C TYR A 13 -24.01 -5.40 -6.71
N THR A 14 -24.48 -4.60 -5.75
CA THR A 14 -25.39 -3.48 -6.01
C THR A 14 -24.76 -2.37 -6.84
N ALA A 15 -23.44 -2.21 -6.79
CA ALA A 15 -22.70 -1.28 -7.64
C ALA A 15 -22.59 -1.74 -9.11
N GLY A 16 -23.09 -2.94 -9.44
CA GLY A 16 -23.09 -3.49 -10.80
C GLY A 16 -21.90 -4.42 -11.12
N MET A 17 -21.17 -4.88 -10.09
CA MET A 17 -20.12 -5.88 -10.27
C MET A 17 -20.70 -7.30 -10.34
N ALA A 18 -20.31 -8.05 -11.37
CA ALA A 18 -20.72 -9.43 -11.52
C ALA A 18 -20.17 -10.33 -10.39
N LEU A 19 -20.97 -11.31 -9.96
CA LEU A 19 -20.65 -12.14 -8.79
C LEU A 19 -19.31 -12.89 -8.93
N PHE A 20 -19.01 -13.42 -10.11
CA PHE A 20 -17.73 -14.12 -10.35
C PHE A 20 -16.52 -13.18 -10.22
N VAL A 21 -16.66 -11.91 -10.60
CA VAL A 21 -15.61 -10.89 -10.44
C VAL A 21 -15.41 -10.58 -8.96
N ILE A 22 -16.49 -10.43 -8.18
CA ILE A 22 -16.43 -10.22 -6.73
C ILE A 22 -15.70 -11.38 -6.04
N LEU A 23 -16.06 -12.61 -6.40
CA LEU A 23 -15.45 -13.83 -5.86
C LEU A 23 -13.95 -13.94 -6.16
N THR A 24 -13.47 -13.34 -7.25
CA THR A 24 -12.01 -13.24 -7.51
C THR A 24 -11.35 -12.03 -6.87
N PHE A 25 -12.01 -10.87 -6.89
CA PHE A 25 -11.45 -9.61 -6.44
C PHE A 25 -11.26 -9.59 -4.91
N LEU A 26 -12.26 -10.00 -4.13
CA LEU A 26 -12.20 -9.92 -2.67
C LEU A 26 -11.09 -10.80 -2.06
N PRO A 27 -10.91 -12.08 -2.45
CA PRO A 27 -9.81 -12.88 -1.92
C PRO A 27 -8.45 -12.32 -2.30
N ILE A 28 -8.26 -11.88 -3.55
CA ILE A 28 -6.99 -11.27 -3.98
C ILE A 28 -6.71 -10.00 -3.16
N ALA A 29 -7.72 -9.14 -2.96
CA ALA A 29 -7.58 -7.92 -2.17
C ALA A 29 -7.17 -8.22 -0.72
N LEU A 30 -7.84 -9.18 -0.07
CA LEU A 30 -7.50 -9.59 1.30
C LEU A 30 -6.10 -10.18 1.40
N LEU A 31 -5.72 -11.05 0.47
CA LEU A 31 -4.37 -11.63 0.42
C LEU A 31 -3.30 -10.56 0.21
N THR A 32 -3.57 -9.55 -0.62
CA THR A 32 -2.68 -8.41 -0.81
C THR A 32 -2.55 -7.59 0.48
N PHE A 33 -3.64 -7.26 1.17
CA PHE A 33 -3.57 -6.50 2.44
C PHE A 33 -2.87 -7.29 3.57
N LEU A 34 -3.12 -8.59 3.66
CA LEU A 34 -2.44 -9.49 4.61
C LEU A 34 -0.95 -9.62 4.30
N GLY A 35 -0.63 -9.89 3.04
CA GLY A 35 0.75 -9.95 2.55
C GLY A 35 1.50 -8.66 2.82
N LEU A 36 0.84 -7.51 2.62
CA LEU A 36 1.43 -6.21 2.88
C LEU A 36 1.75 -6.03 4.35
N SER A 37 0.76 -6.31 5.20
CA SER A 37 0.89 -6.15 6.64
C SER A 37 2.01 -7.02 7.18
N ARG A 38 2.14 -8.25 6.67
CA ARG A 38 3.23 -9.16 7.00
C ARG A 38 4.58 -8.63 6.53
N VAL A 39 4.69 -8.19 5.28
CA VAL A 39 5.92 -7.62 4.72
C VAL A 39 6.37 -6.39 5.51
N VAL A 40 5.45 -5.48 5.83
CA VAL A 40 5.74 -4.27 6.61
C VAL A 40 6.14 -4.64 8.04
N ALA A 41 5.49 -5.63 8.65
CA ALA A 41 5.83 -6.11 9.99
C ALA A 41 7.20 -6.81 10.04
N GLU A 42 7.56 -7.58 9.01
CA GLU A 42 8.82 -8.34 8.96
C GLU A 42 10.01 -7.49 8.52
N LEU A 43 9.84 -6.59 7.54
CA LEU A 43 10.93 -5.79 6.98
C LEU A 43 11.02 -4.36 7.57
N GLY A 44 9.97 -3.87 8.23
CA GLY A 44 9.90 -2.49 8.70
C GLY A 44 9.89 -1.45 7.58
N LEU A 45 9.62 -1.86 6.33
CA LEU A 45 9.57 -0.95 5.20
C LEU A 45 8.28 -0.12 5.23
N VAL A 46 8.43 1.20 5.25
CA VAL A 46 7.29 2.14 5.21
C VAL A 46 6.68 2.21 3.80
N TYR A 47 7.50 2.00 2.76
CA TYR A 47 7.09 2.09 1.35
C TYR A 47 7.03 0.73 0.69
N VAL A 48 5.84 0.14 0.67
CA VAL A 48 5.60 -1.10 -0.04
C VAL A 48 4.38 -0.93 -0.94
N TYR A 49 4.61 -1.07 -2.24
CA TYR A 49 3.57 -1.14 -3.25
C TYR A 49 3.66 -2.51 -3.93
N TYR A 50 2.53 -2.99 -4.41
CA TYR A 50 2.48 -4.12 -5.31
C TYR A 50 2.41 -3.62 -6.75
N GLN A 51 3.18 -4.28 -7.61
CA GLN A 51 3.14 -4.05 -9.05
C GLN A 51 1.78 -4.49 -9.63
N VAL A 52 1.24 -5.61 -9.16
CA VAL A 52 -0.09 -6.10 -9.53
C VAL A 52 -1.06 -5.81 -8.40
N GLN A 53 -2.10 -5.04 -8.71
CA GLN A 53 -3.12 -4.67 -7.73
C GLN A 53 -4.38 -5.51 -7.90
N PRO A 54 -5.18 -5.69 -6.83
CA PRO A 54 -6.29 -6.64 -6.84
C PRO A 54 -7.31 -6.41 -7.96
N PHE A 55 -7.61 -5.15 -8.29
CA PHE A 55 -8.53 -4.82 -9.38
C PHE A 55 -7.93 -5.11 -10.77
N ASP A 56 -6.64 -4.81 -10.98
CA ASP A 56 -5.95 -5.06 -12.25
C ASP A 56 -5.74 -6.57 -12.43
N ALA A 57 -5.55 -7.32 -11.33
CA ALA A 57 -5.50 -8.78 -11.35
C ALA A 57 -6.85 -9.39 -11.75
N ALA A 58 -7.95 -8.99 -11.10
CA ALA A 58 -9.28 -9.49 -11.44
C ALA A 58 -9.65 -9.19 -12.90
N LEU A 59 -9.33 -7.98 -13.38
CA LEU A 59 -9.56 -7.60 -14.77
C LEU A 59 -8.71 -8.42 -15.76
N GLN A 60 -7.46 -8.73 -15.42
CA GLN A 60 -6.57 -9.49 -16.30
C GLN A 60 -6.82 -11.00 -16.31
N ILE A 61 -7.29 -11.57 -15.18
CA ILE A 61 -7.63 -12.98 -15.10
C ILE A 61 -8.78 -13.30 -16.06
N TRP A 62 -9.87 -12.54 -15.97
CA TRP A 62 -11.07 -12.77 -16.78
C TRP A 62 -11.00 -12.12 -18.17
N GLY A 63 -10.26 -11.01 -18.30
CA GLY A 63 -10.21 -10.19 -19.50
C GLY A 63 -11.40 -9.22 -19.58
N THR A 64 -11.25 -8.11 -20.31
CA THR A 64 -12.35 -7.15 -20.51
C THR A 64 -13.56 -7.77 -21.22
N PRO A 65 -13.43 -8.61 -22.27
CA PRO A 65 -14.58 -9.10 -23.04
C PRO A 65 -15.59 -9.94 -22.25
N THR A 66 -15.14 -10.63 -21.19
CA THR A 66 -15.99 -11.51 -20.38
C THR A 66 -16.66 -10.76 -19.23
N ILE A 67 -16.13 -9.59 -18.87
CA ILE A 67 -16.60 -8.77 -17.77
C ILE A 67 -17.54 -7.68 -18.31
N SER A 68 -18.69 -7.46 -17.66
CA SER A 68 -19.60 -6.40 -18.07
C SER A 68 -18.94 -5.01 -17.95
N GLY A 69 -19.29 -4.07 -18.81
CA GLY A 69 -18.75 -2.70 -18.74
C GLY A 69 -19.00 -2.01 -17.39
N GLN A 70 -20.12 -2.34 -16.73
CA GLN A 70 -20.42 -1.89 -15.36
C GLN A 70 -19.43 -2.44 -14.34
N SER A 71 -19.06 -3.72 -14.45
CA SER A 71 -18.06 -4.35 -13.58
C SER A 71 -16.66 -3.75 -13.80
N VAL A 72 -16.27 -3.48 -15.06
CA VAL A 72 -15.00 -2.80 -15.38
C VAL A 72 -14.97 -1.39 -14.77
N THR A 73 -16.08 -0.66 -14.84
CA THR A 73 -16.21 0.68 -14.26
C THR A 73 -16.11 0.62 -12.73
N THR A 74 -16.80 -0.34 -12.09
CA THR A 74 -16.74 -0.54 -10.64
C THR A 74 -15.34 -0.92 -10.16
N LEU A 75 -14.66 -1.83 -10.87
CA LEU A 75 -13.25 -2.17 -10.62
C LEU A 75 -12.34 -0.95 -10.79
N SER A 76 -12.68 -0.04 -11.70
CA SER A 76 -11.93 1.20 -11.92
C SER A 76 -12.07 2.18 -10.76
N PHE A 77 -13.22 2.23 -10.09
CA PHE A 77 -13.37 2.96 -8.82
C PHE A 77 -12.56 2.33 -7.68
N MET A 78 -12.43 0.99 -7.67
CA MET A 78 -11.56 0.29 -6.71
C MET A 78 -10.06 0.60 -6.93
N ARG A 79 -9.68 1.28 -8.03
CA ARG A 79 -8.31 1.78 -8.23
C ARG A 79 -7.88 2.81 -7.21
N ILE A 80 -8.77 3.33 -6.37
CA ILE A 80 -8.41 4.29 -5.33
C ILE A 80 -7.36 3.73 -4.35
N PHE A 81 -7.28 2.40 -4.21
CA PHE A 81 -6.22 1.73 -3.46
C PHE A 81 -4.83 1.81 -4.13
N ASN A 82 -4.76 2.14 -5.43
CA ASN A 82 -3.50 2.29 -6.19
C ASN A 82 -2.68 3.50 -5.76
N SER A 83 -3.37 4.59 -5.42
CA SER A 83 -2.77 5.90 -5.21
C SER A 83 -2.26 6.09 -3.77
N ALA A 84 -2.46 5.10 -2.92
CA ALA A 84 -2.18 5.16 -1.49
C ALA A 84 -1.03 4.23 -1.09
N GLY A 85 0.13 4.36 -1.72
CA GLY A 85 1.34 3.60 -1.32
C GLY A 85 1.73 3.72 0.15
N LYS A 86 1.29 4.80 0.81
CA LYS A 86 1.41 5.03 2.26
C LYS A 86 0.14 4.70 3.05
N GLY A 87 -1.01 4.64 2.39
CA GLY A 87 -2.34 4.71 3.02
C GLY A 87 -3.03 3.35 3.16
N TYR A 88 -2.29 2.26 3.05
CA TYR A 88 -2.86 0.95 3.35
C TYR A 88 -3.22 0.90 4.83
N VAL A 89 -4.53 0.78 5.07
CA VAL A 89 -5.11 0.86 6.41
C VAL A 89 -4.64 -0.31 7.29
N MET A 90 -4.48 -1.51 6.72
CA MET A 90 -4.18 -2.72 7.49
C MET A 90 -2.77 -2.76 8.13
N PRO A 91 -1.68 -2.39 7.43
CA PRO A 91 -0.37 -2.23 8.08
C PRO A 91 -0.38 -1.20 9.21
N ALA A 92 -1.00 -0.02 8.99
CA ALA A 92 -1.09 1.02 10.01
C ALA A 92 -1.88 0.56 11.25
N MET A 93 -2.99 -0.14 11.05
CA MET A 93 -3.75 -0.78 12.13
C MET A 93 -2.92 -1.81 12.89
N THR A 94 -2.19 -2.67 12.18
CA THR A 94 -1.36 -3.72 12.79
C THR A 94 -0.30 -3.12 13.70
N GLN A 95 0.40 -2.08 13.23
CA GLN A 95 1.41 -1.37 14.03
C GLN A 95 0.79 -0.64 15.21
N SER A 96 -0.37 0.00 15.02
CA SER A 96 -1.10 0.69 16.09
C SER A 96 -1.54 -0.25 17.20
N VAL A 97 -2.11 -1.41 16.84
CA VAL A 97 -2.50 -2.45 17.81
C VAL A 97 -1.27 -2.98 18.54
N LYS A 98 -0.15 -3.18 17.84
CA LYS A 98 1.08 -3.67 18.46
C LYS A 98 1.71 -2.68 19.43
N ALA A 99 1.61 -1.37 19.16
CA ALA A 99 2.17 -0.32 20.01
C ALA A 99 1.54 -0.26 21.41
N VAL A 100 0.27 -0.66 21.54
CA VAL A 100 -0.47 -0.65 22.81
C VAL A 100 -0.77 -2.06 23.34
N ASP A 101 -0.10 -3.06 22.76
CA ASP A 101 -0.20 -4.45 23.15
C ASP A 101 0.08 -4.59 24.65
N ARG A 102 -0.79 -5.29 25.37
CA ARG A 102 -0.79 -5.47 26.84
C ARG A 102 -1.06 -4.24 27.70
N VAL A 103 -1.20 -3.05 27.13
CA VAL A 103 -1.49 -1.81 27.89
C VAL A 103 -2.97 -1.44 27.79
N VAL A 104 -3.57 -1.59 26.62
CA VAL A 104 -4.97 -1.17 26.36
C VAL A 104 -5.83 -2.36 25.95
N LYS A 105 -7.10 -2.36 26.33
CA LYS A 105 -8.05 -3.42 25.98
C LYS A 105 -8.29 -3.44 24.46
N PRO A 106 -8.37 -4.62 23.81
CA PRO A 106 -8.58 -4.72 22.36
C PRO A 106 -9.81 -3.96 21.85
N ARG A 107 -10.91 -3.95 22.62
CA ARG A 107 -12.13 -3.20 22.28
C ARG A 107 -11.93 -1.69 22.24
N GLN A 108 -11.12 -1.14 23.13
CA GLN A 108 -10.85 0.30 23.19
C GLN A 108 -9.98 0.73 22.01
N ILE A 109 -8.93 -0.03 21.68
CA ILE A 109 -8.09 0.23 20.51
C ILE A 109 -8.93 0.13 19.22
N ALA A 110 -9.77 -0.90 19.09
CA ALA A 110 -10.64 -1.06 17.94
C ALA A 110 -11.62 0.12 17.77
N LEU A 111 -12.20 0.61 18.88
CA LEU A 111 -13.06 1.80 18.87
C LEU A 111 -12.27 3.03 18.42
N MET A 112 -11.07 3.26 18.98
CA MET A 112 -10.25 4.42 18.62
C MET A 112 -9.79 4.40 17.16
N ILE A 113 -9.44 3.22 16.64
CA ILE A 113 -9.15 3.03 15.21
C ILE A 113 -10.41 3.32 14.37
N GLY A 114 -11.58 2.86 14.80
CA GLY A 114 -12.85 3.15 14.11
C GLY A 114 -13.16 4.65 14.06
N VAL A 115 -13.05 5.34 15.20
CA VAL A 115 -13.28 6.78 15.30
C VAL A 115 -12.27 7.56 14.46
N SER A 116 -10.98 7.21 14.51
CA SER A 116 -9.95 7.89 13.73
C SER A 116 -10.12 7.71 12.24
N LEU A 117 -10.58 6.54 11.77
CA LEU A 117 -10.92 6.32 10.37
C LEU A 117 -12.10 7.17 9.92
N ILE A 118 -13.17 7.24 10.71
CA ILE A 118 -14.35 8.03 10.37
C ILE A 118 -13.99 9.51 10.31
N LEU A 119 -13.31 10.02 11.34
CA LEU A 119 -12.85 11.41 11.38
C LEU A 119 -11.91 11.72 10.22
N GLY A 120 -10.92 10.86 9.98
CA GLY A 120 -9.98 11.01 8.86
C GLY A 120 -10.68 11.01 7.51
N TYR A 121 -11.67 10.13 7.32
CA TYR A 121 -12.49 10.06 6.10
C TYR A 121 -13.31 11.34 5.89
N VAL A 122 -14.04 11.79 6.91
CA VAL A 122 -14.89 12.99 6.84
C VAL A 122 -14.05 14.23 6.59
N VAL A 123 -12.97 14.43 7.36
CA VAL A 123 -12.08 15.58 7.21
C VAL A 123 -11.39 15.57 5.84
N SER A 124 -10.93 14.40 5.38
CA SER A 124 -10.31 14.26 4.06
C SER A 124 -11.27 14.64 2.93
N ILE A 125 -12.51 14.15 2.97
CA ILE A 125 -13.53 14.50 1.95
C ILE A 125 -13.87 15.98 2.00
N ALA A 126 -14.18 16.51 3.19
CA ALA A 126 -14.55 17.91 3.36
C ALA A 126 -13.45 18.85 2.85
N ASN A 127 -12.19 18.58 3.24
CA ASN A 127 -11.05 19.38 2.80
C ASN A 127 -10.78 19.23 1.30
N THR A 128 -10.88 18.02 0.75
CA THR A 128 -10.68 17.77 -0.68
C THR A 128 -11.72 18.51 -1.53
N LEU A 129 -12.99 18.48 -1.11
CA LEU A 129 -14.06 19.22 -1.77
C LEU A 129 -13.85 20.73 -1.62
N TYR A 130 -13.59 21.23 -0.41
CA TYR A 130 -13.34 22.65 -0.17
C TYR A 130 -12.20 23.18 -1.03
N LEU A 131 -11.04 22.53 -1.02
CA LEU A 131 -9.89 22.93 -1.83
C LEU A 131 -10.19 22.83 -3.32
N GLY A 132 -10.90 21.78 -3.74
CA GLY A 132 -11.30 21.56 -5.13
C GLY A 132 -12.22 22.67 -5.67
N TYR A 133 -13.17 23.15 -4.87
CA TYR A 133 -14.08 24.24 -5.23
C TYR A 133 -13.44 25.63 -5.10
N ALA A 134 -12.64 25.86 -4.06
CA ALA A 134 -12.05 27.17 -3.78
C ALA A 134 -10.91 27.53 -4.75
N TYR A 135 -10.03 26.58 -5.06
CA TYR A 135 -8.82 26.83 -5.86
C TYR A 135 -8.83 26.17 -7.23
N GLY A 136 -9.82 25.31 -7.49
CA GLY A 136 -9.89 24.48 -8.69
C GLY A 136 -9.02 23.23 -8.54
N ALA A 137 -9.63 22.05 -8.66
CA ALA A 137 -8.96 20.76 -8.48
C ALA A 137 -7.72 20.57 -9.40
N TYR A 138 -7.73 21.17 -10.59
CA TYR A 138 -6.62 21.12 -11.54
C TYR A 138 -5.40 21.97 -11.14
N ASN A 139 -5.63 23.07 -10.41
CA ASN A 139 -4.61 24.06 -10.05
C ASN A 139 -3.82 23.69 -8.79
N LEU A 140 -4.37 22.79 -7.95
CA LEU A 140 -3.76 22.39 -6.67
C LEU A 140 -2.40 21.69 -6.79
N GLY A 141 -1.91 21.39 -8.00
CA GLY A 141 -0.60 20.77 -8.24
C GLY A 141 -0.44 19.34 -7.69
N ASN A 142 -1.39 18.86 -6.89
CA ASN A 142 -1.36 17.56 -6.24
C ASN A 142 -1.61 16.44 -7.27
N MET A 143 -0.68 15.49 -7.31
CA MET A 143 -0.74 14.28 -8.15
C MET A 143 -2.04 13.49 -7.95
N GLY A 144 -2.63 13.50 -6.75
CA GLY A 144 -3.88 12.80 -6.44
C GLY A 144 -5.10 13.34 -7.22
N LEU A 145 -5.30 14.65 -7.23
CA LEU A 145 -6.47 15.28 -7.88
C LEU A 145 -6.25 15.49 -9.38
N LYS A 146 -5.01 15.82 -9.79
CA LYS A 146 -4.68 16.10 -11.20
C LYS A 146 -4.52 14.83 -12.04
N ASN A 147 -3.89 13.79 -11.49
CA ASN A 147 -3.52 12.59 -12.27
C ASN A 147 -4.26 11.33 -11.84
N ALA A 148 -4.43 11.09 -10.53
CA ALA A 148 -4.99 9.82 -10.06
C ALA A 148 -6.50 9.71 -10.31
N ALA A 149 -7.27 10.76 -9.98
CA ALA A 149 -8.72 10.75 -10.17
C ALA A 149 -9.14 10.62 -11.65
N PRO A 150 -8.64 11.46 -12.59
CA PRO A 150 -8.94 11.27 -14.02
C PRO A 150 -8.32 9.98 -14.58
N GLY A 151 -7.14 9.59 -14.06
CA GLY A 151 -6.43 8.38 -14.48
C GLY A 151 -7.21 7.10 -14.24
N ALA A 152 -8.02 7.01 -13.18
CA ALA A 152 -8.89 5.86 -12.93
C ALA A 152 -9.93 5.68 -14.05
N PHE A 153 -10.61 6.77 -14.44
CA PHE A 153 -11.59 6.77 -15.52
C PHE A 153 -10.97 6.54 -16.90
N ASN A 154 -9.86 7.22 -17.20
CA ASN A 154 -9.15 7.06 -18.46
C ASN A 154 -8.69 5.60 -18.65
N LYS A 155 -8.24 4.94 -17.58
CA LYS A 155 -7.90 3.51 -17.63
C LYS A 155 -9.12 2.63 -17.82
N ALA A 156 -10.26 2.94 -17.19
CA ALA A 156 -11.53 2.23 -17.43
C ALA A 156 -11.93 2.30 -18.91
N ILE A 157 -11.94 3.51 -19.47
CA ILE A 157 -12.27 3.78 -20.87
C ILE A 157 -11.30 3.03 -21.78
N ASN A 158 -10.00 3.06 -21.46
CA ASN A 158 -8.98 2.36 -22.24
C ASN A 158 -9.18 0.83 -22.17
N SER A 159 -9.49 0.27 -21.01
CA SER A 159 -9.77 -1.17 -20.86
C SER A 159 -10.99 -1.61 -21.66
N ILE A 160 -12.01 -0.75 -21.79
CA ILE A 160 -13.21 -0.99 -22.60
C ILE A 160 -12.91 -0.87 -24.10
N ARG A 161 -12.22 0.20 -24.51
CA ARG A 161 -11.88 0.46 -25.92
C ARG A 161 -10.83 -0.49 -26.49
N ASN A 162 -9.90 -0.93 -25.65
CA ASN A 162 -8.83 -1.86 -26.01
C ASN A 162 -8.95 -3.12 -25.15
N PRO A 163 -9.80 -4.08 -25.54
CA PRO A 163 -10.10 -5.24 -24.73
C PRO A 163 -8.83 -6.02 -24.37
N ILE A 164 -8.70 -6.35 -23.09
CA ILE A 164 -7.61 -7.18 -22.60
C ILE A 164 -8.07 -8.64 -22.74
N PRO A 165 -7.32 -9.51 -23.43
CA PRO A 165 -7.68 -10.92 -23.54
C PRO A 165 -7.63 -11.60 -22.17
N MET A 166 -8.39 -12.69 -22.03
CA MET A 166 -8.33 -13.54 -20.83
C MET A 166 -6.88 -14.03 -20.61
N GLY A 167 -6.38 -13.94 -19.38
CA GLY A 167 -4.98 -14.24 -19.06
C GLY A 167 -4.02 -13.05 -19.15
N GLY A 168 -4.52 -11.87 -19.52
CA GLY A 168 -3.80 -10.59 -19.48
C GLY A 168 -2.91 -10.33 -20.70
N LYS A 169 -2.52 -9.06 -20.89
CA LYS A 169 -1.57 -8.68 -21.95
C LYS A 169 -0.19 -9.26 -21.63
N GLY A 170 0.38 -10.01 -22.57
CA GLY A 170 1.71 -10.62 -22.42
C GLY A 170 1.76 -11.85 -21.51
N GLY A 171 0.62 -12.51 -21.26
CA GLY A 171 0.56 -13.75 -20.47
C GLY A 171 0.76 -13.53 -18.98
N LEU A 172 0.26 -12.42 -18.42
CA LEU A 172 0.42 -12.08 -17.00
C LEU A 172 -0.08 -13.20 -16.08
N ALA A 173 -1.15 -13.93 -16.44
CA ALA A 173 -1.58 -15.09 -15.67
C ALA A 173 -0.52 -16.20 -15.63
N ILE A 174 0.18 -16.45 -16.74
CA ILE A 174 1.28 -17.41 -16.81
C ILE A 174 2.45 -16.93 -15.94
N TRP A 175 2.82 -15.65 -16.02
CA TRP A 175 3.85 -15.08 -15.16
C TRP A 175 3.49 -15.10 -13.68
N ALA A 176 2.21 -14.91 -13.34
CA ALA A 176 1.72 -15.05 -11.98
C ALA A 176 1.84 -16.50 -11.49
N LEU A 177 1.54 -17.50 -12.33
CA LEU A 177 1.73 -18.91 -12.02
C LEU A 177 3.21 -19.27 -11.86
N ILE A 178 4.09 -18.76 -12.74
CA ILE A 178 5.54 -18.92 -12.62
C ILE A 178 6.04 -18.30 -11.31
N GLY A 179 5.58 -17.08 -10.99
CA GLY A 179 5.92 -16.41 -9.74
C GLY A 179 5.43 -17.18 -8.51
N ALA A 180 4.22 -17.73 -8.54
CA ALA A 180 3.67 -18.58 -7.49
C ALA A 180 4.47 -19.88 -7.33
N ALA A 181 4.85 -20.53 -8.44
CA ALA A 181 5.67 -21.74 -8.45
C ALA A 181 7.08 -21.46 -7.92
N ALA A 182 7.71 -20.36 -8.33
CA ALA A 182 9.00 -19.93 -7.81
C ALA A 182 8.93 -19.63 -6.31
N MET A 183 7.89 -18.91 -5.87
CA MET A 183 7.65 -18.61 -4.45
C MET A 183 7.49 -19.91 -3.63
N ALA A 184 6.71 -20.86 -4.13
CA ALA A 184 6.52 -22.16 -3.49
C ALA A 184 7.84 -22.94 -3.43
N ALA A 185 8.60 -22.98 -4.52
CA ALA A 185 9.90 -23.63 -4.58
C ALA A 185 10.90 -23.02 -3.59
N PHE A 186 11.01 -21.69 -3.50
CA PHE A 186 11.88 -21.03 -2.51
C PHE A 186 11.41 -21.25 -1.08
N THR A 187 10.09 -21.26 -0.85
CA THR A 187 9.54 -21.53 0.47
C THR A 187 9.86 -22.96 0.91
N MET A 188 9.69 -23.93 0.01
CA MET A 188 10.01 -25.35 0.23
C MET A 188 11.51 -25.59 0.39
N ALA A 189 12.35 -24.95 -0.43
CA ALA A 189 13.80 -24.97 -0.28
C ALA A 189 14.23 -24.45 1.09
N ARG A 190 13.62 -23.37 1.58
CA ARG A 190 13.89 -22.85 2.94
C ARG A 190 13.47 -23.83 4.03
N TYR A 191 12.39 -24.60 3.84
CA TYR A 191 12.00 -25.65 4.78
C TYR A 191 12.98 -26.84 4.79
N TRP A 192 13.53 -27.20 3.63
CA TRP A 192 14.41 -28.36 3.49
C TRP A 192 15.89 -28.06 3.73
N LEU A 193 16.31 -26.82 3.48
CA LEU A 193 17.71 -26.36 3.57
C LEU A 193 17.77 -25.22 4.59
N PRO A 194 18.02 -25.51 5.89
CA PRO A 194 18.10 -24.49 6.94
C PRO A 194 19.18 -23.43 6.70
N TRP A 195 20.20 -23.74 5.88
CA TRP A 195 21.27 -22.81 5.52
C TRP A 195 20.94 -21.89 4.34
N TRP A 196 19.77 -22.02 3.72
CA TRP A 196 19.44 -21.26 2.51
C TRP A 196 19.31 -19.75 2.81
N PRO A 197 20.17 -18.89 2.21
CA PRO A 197 20.27 -17.49 2.61
C PRO A 197 19.23 -16.57 1.96
N LEU A 198 18.59 -17.02 0.87
CA LEU A 198 17.70 -16.16 0.07
C LEU A 198 16.28 -16.16 0.64
N HIS A 199 15.82 -14.98 1.05
CA HIS A 199 14.45 -14.79 1.51
C HIS A 199 13.50 -14.57 0.33
N PRO A 200 12.40 -15.32 0.21
CA PRO A 200 11.48 -15.23 -0.93
C PRO A 200 10.71 -13.91 -1.02
N ILE A 201 10.74 -13.10 0.06
CA ILE A 201 10.08 -11.78 0.10
C ILE A 201 10.74 -10.79 -0.87
N GLY A 202 12.05 -10.86 -1.09
CA GLY A 202 12.72 -9.98 -2.04
C GLY A 202 12.13 -10.10 -3.45
N LEU A 203 11.78 -11.32 -3.86
CA LEU A 203 11.16 -11.63 -5.15
C LEU A 203 9.72 -11.08 -5.22
N ALA A 204 8.98 -11.09 -4.10
CA ALA A 204 7.60 -10.60 -4.08
C ALA A 204 7.48 -9.06 -4.15
N ILE A 205 8.51 -8.32 -3.71
CA ILE A 205 8.49 -6.84 -3.68
C ILE A 205 9.38 -6.23 -4.78
N GLN A 206 10.03 -7.06 -5.60
CA GLN A 206 10.92 -6.58 -6.66
C GLN A 206 10.18 -5.69 -7.68
N GLY A 207 10.92 -4.80 -8.34
CA GLY A 207 10.40 -4.00 -9.46
C GLY A 207 9.45 -2.86 -9.07
N ASN A 208 9.22 -2.66 -7.78
CA ASN A 208 8.39 -1.57 -7.31
C ASN A 208 9.20 -0.29 -7.02
N TYR A 209 8.61 0.86 -7.33
CA TYR A 209 9.10 2.22 -7.05
C TYR A 209 9.61 2.40 -5.61
N GLY A 210 8.88 1.87 -4.61
CA GLY A 210 9.32 1.97 -3.22
C GLY A 210 10.70 1.33 -3.00
N VAL A 211 10.84 0.06 -3.40
CA VAL A 211 12.07 -0.71 -3.22
C VAL A 211 13.21 -0.11 -4.03
N THR A 212 12.99 0.27 -5.29
CA THR A 212 14.05 0.84 -6.14
C THR A 212 14.67 2.12 -5.57
N LYS A 213 13.92 2.90 -4.78
CA LYS A 213 14.43 4.09 -4.10
C LYS A 213 15.13 3.80 -2.78
N VAL A 214 14.76 2.72 -2.07
CA VAL A 214 15.31 2.41 -0.75
C VAL A 214 16.42 1.36 -0.75
N VAL A 215 16.67 0.63 -1.86
CA VAL A 215 17.70 -0.44 -1.90
C VAL A 215 19.05 0.03 -1.37
N PHE A 216 19.51 1.20 -1.82
CA PHE A 216 20.81 1.73 -1.37
C PHE A 216 20.81 2.04 0.14
N SER A 217 19.71 2.59 0.66
CA SER A 217 19.55 2.84 2.10
C SER A 217 19.53 1.53 2.91
N ILE A 218 18.89 0.48 2.39
CA ILE A 218 18.90 -0.86 3.00
C ILE A 218 20.33 -1.40 3.09
N LEU A 219 21.14 -1.24 2.04
CA LEU A 219 22.55 -1.67 2.05
C LEU A 219 23.38 -0.89 3.07
N ILE A 220 23.17 0.43 3.20
CA ILE A 220 23.82 1.25 4.23
C ILE A 220 23.44 0.76 5.63
N VAL A 221 22.14 0.56 5.90
CA VAL A 221 21.65 0.07 7.20
C VAL A 221 22.24 -1.31 7.50
N TRP A 222 22.30 -2.20 6.51
CA TRP A 222 22.91 -3.51 6.65
C TRP A 222 24.41 -3.41 6.97
N ALA A 223 25.16 -2.56 6.25
CA ALA A 223 26.59 -2.36 6.49
C ALA A 223 26.87 -1.79 7.89
N ILE A 224 26.14 -0.75 8.30
CA ILE A 224 26.26 -0.13 9.63
C ILE A 224 25.91 -1.16 10.72
N LYS A 225 24.80 -1.89 10.56
CA LYS A 225 24.38 -2.91 11.54
C LYS A 225 25.41 -4.04 11.65
N SER A 226 25.91 -4.53 10.51
CA SER A 226 26.94 -5.56 10.46
C SER A 226 28.21 -5.11 11.18
N LEU A 227 28.64 -3.86 10.96
CA LEU A 227 29.79 -3.26 11.63
C LEU A 227 29.58 -3.12 13.14
N LEU A 228 28.43 -2.59 13.58
CA LEU A 228 28.08 -2.45 15.00
C LEU A 228 28.08 -3.80 15.72
N MET A 229 27.46 -4.82 15.12
CA MET A 229 27.40 -6.17 15.68
C MET A 229 28.80 -6.83 15.73
N ARG A 230 29.66 -6.56 14.75
CA ARG A 230 31.03 -7.12 14.70
C ARG A 230 31.98 -6.46 15.69
N ILE A 231 31.84 -5.16 15.95
CA ILE A 231 32.72 -4.42 16.86
C ILE A 231 32.29 -4.57 18.31
N GLY A 232 31.00 -4.37 18.61
CA GLY A 232 30.52 -4.20 19.99
C GLY A 232 29.41 -5.16 20.40
N GLY A 233 29.11 -6.17 19.57
CA GLY A 233 28.09 -7.18 19.87
C GLY A 233 26.70 -6.58 20.11
N VAL A 234 25.90 -7.29 20.92
CA VAL A 234 24.51 -6.91 21.23
C VAL A 234 24.45 -5.64 22.09
N ASP A 235 25.39 -5.45 23.00
CA ASP A 235 25.37 -4.32 23.94
C ASP A 235 25.54 -2.97 23.22
N LEU A 236 26.46 -2.89 22.26
CA LEU A 236 26.64 -1.67 21.46
C LEU A 236 25.42 -1.41 20.57
N TYR A 237 24.80 -2.47 20.04
CA TYR A 237 23.56 -2.35 19.27
C TYR A 237 22.42 -1.76 20.12
N GLU A 238 22.21 -2.29 21.34
CA GLU A 238 21.19 -1.77 22.26
C GLU A 238 21.45 -0.30 22.64
N ARG A 239 22.71 0.06 22.93
CA ARG A 239 23.11 1.45 23.21
C ARG A 239 22.98 2.37 22.00
N GLY A 240 23.07 1.84 20.78
CA GLY A 240 22.93 2.60 19.53
C GLY A 240 21.47 2.85 19.11
N LYS A 241 20.49 2.08 19.62
CA LYS A 241 19.07 2.24 19.26
C LYS A 241 18.53 3.68 19.40
N PRO A 242 18.81 4.41 20.51
CA PRO A 242 18.31 5.78 20.68
C PRO A 242 18.75 6.73 19.58
N PHE A 243 19.96 6.57 19.02
CA PHE A 243 20.45 7.39 17.92
C PHE A 243 19.61 7.22 16.64
N PHE A 244 19.31 5.97 16.26
CA PHE A 244 18.50 5.69 15.07
C PHE A 244 17.05 6.13 15.24
N ILE A 245 16.48 5.95 16.45
CA ILE A 245 15.16 6.51 16.78
C ILE A 245 15.19 8.04 16.68
N GLY A 246 16.25 8.67 17.20
CA GLY A 246 16.48 10.10 17.08
C GLY A 246 16.51 10.58 15.62
N LEU A 247 17.11 9.82 14.71
CA LEU A 247 17.15 10.14 13.28
C LEU A 247 15.75 10.09 12.63
N ILE A 248 14.93 9.11 13.00
CA ILE A 248 13.52 9.03 12.56
C ILE A 248 12.71 10.22 13.10
N VAL A 249 12.88 10.54 14.38
CA VAL A 249 12.21 11.67 15.03
C VAL A 249 12.66 13.00 14.42
N ALA A 250 13.95 13.16 14.13
CA ALA A 250 14.50 14.34 13.49
C ALA A 250 13.89 14.57 12.10
N GLN A 251 13.69 13.51 11.30
CA GLN A 251 13.02 13.62 10.01
C GLN A 251 11.54 14.03 10.15
N ALA A 252 10.84 13.48 11.14
CA ALA A 252 9.45 13.85 11.40
C ALA A 252 9.32 15.30 11.87
N LEU A 253 10.19 15.73 12.79
CA LEU A 253 10.24 17.09 13.31
C LEU A 253 10.65 18.10 12.24
N SER A 254 11.65 17.79 11.41
CA SER A 254 12.07 18.68 10.33
C SER A 254 10.94 18.89 9.32
N THR A 255 10.22 17.82 8.95
CA THR A 255 9.05 17.90 8.06
C THR A 255 7.94 18.76 8.68
N ALA A 256 7.65 18.55 9.97
CA ALA A 256 6.64 19.34 10.68
C ALA A 256 7.04 20.82 10.81
N LEU A 257 8.32 21.09 11.03
CA LEU A 257 8.86 22.44 11.14
C LEU A 257 8.76 23.18 9.80
N VAL A 258 9.14 22.54 8.69
CA VAL A 258 8.99 23.17 7.36
C VAL A 258 7.51 23.39 7.04
N PHE A 259 6.63 22.46 7.40
CA PHE A 259 5.18 22.67 7.24
C PHE A 259 4.68 23.87 8.04
N ALA A 260 5.12 24.04 9.29
CA ALA A 260 4.78 25.21 10.10
C ALA A 260 5.34 26.51 9.49
N ILE A 261 6.57 26.48 8.96
CA ILE A 261 7.16 27.62 8.26
C ILE A 261 6.33 27.98 7.02
N ASP A 262 5.98 27.01 6.19
CA ASP A 262 5.18 27.24 4.99
C ASP A 262 3.79 27.81 5.34
N CYS A 263 3.17 27.36 6.43
CA CYS A 263 1.89 27.91 6.89
C CYS A 263 2.00 29.39 7.31
N VAL A 264 3.09 29.80 7.95
CA VAL A 264 3.25 31.16 8.49
C VAL A 264 3.80 32.14 7.45
N TRP A 265 4.83 31.76 6.70
CA TRP A 265 5.55 32.65 5.78
C TRP A 265 5.14 32.50 4.31
N PHE A 266 4.58 31.35 3.90
CA PHE A 266 4.20 31.08 2.51
C PHE A 266 2.76 30.56 2.36
N PRO A 267 1.74 31.28 2.89
CA PRO A 267 0.35 30.86 2.77
C PRO A 267 -0.04 30.71 1.29
N ALA A 268 -0.61 29.55 0.94
CA ALA A 268 -0.99 29.14 -0.42
C ALA A 268 0.17 28.99 -1.44
N ARG A 269 1.43 29.16 -1.02
CA ARG A 269 2.64 28.89 -1.84
C ARG A 269 3.62 27.97 -1.11
N GLY A 270 3.08 27.00 -0.38
CA GLY A 270 3.89 26.00 0.33
C GLY A 270 4.79 25.22 -0.62
N HIS A 271 5.96 24.86 -0.13
CA HIS A 271 6.94 24.10 -0.88
C HIS A 271 6.62 22.61 -0.78
N ASN A 272 7.07 21.83 -1.76
CA ASN A 272 7.00 20.38 -1.67
C ASN A 272 8.07 19.87 -0.71
N VAL A 273 7.74 19.84 0.58
CA VAL A 273 8.64 19.38 1.65
C VAL A 273 8.86 17.88 1.60
N HIS A 274 7.79 17.13 1.33
CA HIS A 274 7.82 15.68 1.29
C HIS A 274 6.95 15.16 0.14
N ASN A 275 7.45 15.30 -1.08
CA ASN A 275 6.99 14.46 -2.17
C ASN A 275 7.76 13.15 -2.09
N TYR A 276 6.99 12.05 -2.11
CA TYR A 276 7.41 10.64 -2.05
C TYR A 276 7.50 10.07 -0.65
#